data_AF-A0A915EMX1-F1
#
_entry.id   AF-A0A915EMX1-F1
#
_cell.length_a   1.000
_cell.length_b   1.000
_cell.length_c   1.000
_cell.angle_alpha   90.00
_cell.angle_beta   90.00
_cell.angle_gamma   90.00
#
_symmetry.space_group_name_H-M   'P 1'
#
loop_
_entity.id
_entity.type
_entity.pdbx_description
1 polymer ?
#
loop_
_entity_poly.entity_id
_entity_poly.type
_entity_poly.pdbx_seq_one_letter_code
_entity_poly.pdbx_strand_id
1 'polypeptide(L)'
;MPERFLENEQLKKVEEFIPFGIGKRQCMGESLARAELFLFTTNLFYLLSKISAVDPKKPPSLNKETGFTVSPMHYSCRVEHRKQF
;
A
#
# COMPACT_ATOMS: atom_id res chain seq x y z
N MET A 1 10.07 -6.23 5.12
CA MET A 1 9.43 -5.55 6.26
C MET A 1 9.64 -4.04 6.13
N PRO A 2 8.77 -3.18 6.67
CA PRO A 2 8.84 -1.71 6.48
C PRO A 2 10.16 -1.08 6.90
N GLU A 3 10.84 -1.66 7.88
CA GLU A 3 12.11 -1.19 8.47
C GLU A 3 13.25 -1.13 7.45
N ARG A 4 13.13 -1.84 6.32
CA ARG A 4 14.10 -1.75 5.21
C ARG A 4 14.22 -0.34 4.61
N PHE A 5 13.22 0.52 4.82
CA PHE A 5 13.18 1.91 4.37
C PHE A 5 13.58 2.90 5.47
N LEU A 6 14.06 2.42 6.62
CA LEU A 6 14.49 3.23 7.75
C LEU A 6 16.00 3.10 7.98
N GLU A 7 16.61 4.19 8.44
CA GLU A 7 17.97 4.26 8.96
C GLU A 7 17.99 5.29 10.09
N ASN A 8 18.41 4.87 11.29
CA ASN A 8 18.36 5.71 12.50
C ASN A 8 16.97 6.36 12.71
N GLU A 9 15.91 5.57 12.54
CA GLU A 9 14.50 6.01 12.64
C GLU A 9 14.05 7.06 11.60
N GLN A 10 14.91 7.42 10.65
CA GLN A 10 14.58 8.31 9.56
C GLN A 10 14.33 7.53 8.28
N LEU A 11 13.47 8.07 7.41
CA LEU A 11 13.26 7.53 6.07
C LEU A 11 14.56 7.65 5.28
N LYS A 12 15.05 6.52 4.77
CA LYS A 12 16.14 6.50 3.81
C LYS A 12 15.64 6.27 2.39
N LYS A 13 16.34 6.85 1.43
CA LYS A 13 16.15 6.53 0.02
C LYS A 13 16.82 5.19 -0.28
N VAL A 14 16.10 4.30 -0.96
CA VAL A 14 16.61 2.99 -1.42
C VAL A 14 16.72 3.07 -2.94
N GLU A 15 17.94 3.12 -3.47
CA GLU A 15 18.18 3.32 -4.91
C GLU A 15 17.66 2.14 -5.76
N GLU A 16 17.62 0.93 -5.20
CA GLU A 16 17.09 -0.28 -5.85
C GLU A 16 15.55 -0.33 -5.84
N PHE A 17 14.87 0.66 -5.24
CA PHE A 17 13.41 0.74 -5.23
C PHE A 17 12.89 1.52 -6.45
N ILE A 18 12.65 0.79 -7.54
CA ILE A 18 12.36 1.36 -8.88
C ILE A 18 10.94 1.03 -9.42
N PRO A 19 9.85 1.20 -8.64
CA PRO A 19 8.50 0.77 -9.06
C PRO A 19 7.94 1.55 -10.27
N PHE A 20 8.52 2.69 -10.61
CA PHE A 20 8.11 3.57 -11.72
C PHE A 20 9.09 3.56 -12.90
N GLY A 21 10.06 2.64 -12.89
CA GLY A 21 11.16 2.63 -13.86
C GLY A 21 12.18 3.76 -13.62
N ILE A 22 13.14 3.89 -14.53
CA ILE A 22 14.25 4.87 -14.45
C ILE A 22 14.61 5.38 -15.85
N GLY A 23 15.15 6.61 -15.92
CA GLY A 23 15.68 7.20 -17.15
C GLY A 23 14.59 7.84 -18.03
N LYS A 24 14.84 7.94 -19.34
CA LYS A 24 13.99 8.72 -20.29
C LYS A 24 12.54 8.25 -20.41
N ARG A 25 12.23 7.03 -19.95
CA ARG A 25 10.90 6.42 -20.01
C ARG A 25 10.34 6.12 -18.61
N GLN A 26 10.90 6.73 -17.57
CA GLN A 26 10.33 6.70 -16.22
C GLN A 26 8.86 7.18 -16.25
N CYS A 27 8.02 6.58 -15.41
CA CYS A 27 6.60 6.85 -15.39
C CYS A 27 6.33 8.35 -15.20
N MET A 28 5.72 8.98 -16.20
CA MET A 28 5.37 10.40 -16.15
C MET A 28 4.37 10.73 -15.03
N GLY A 29 3.63 9.72 -14.54
CA GLY A 29 2.66 9.83 -13.45
C GLY A 29 3.23 9.61 -12.05
N GLU A 30 4.54 9.41 -11.88
CA GLU A 30 5.12 9.05 -10.58
C GLU A 30 4.79 10.06 -9.47
N SER A 31 4.95 11.36 -9.73
CA SER A 31 4.67 12.39 -8.73
C SER A 31 3.22 12.37 -8.27
N LEU A 32 2.28 12.18 -9.20
CA LEU A 32 0.85 12.06 -8.88
C LEU A 32 0.57 10.77 -8.11
N ALA A 33 1.07 9.63 -8.58
CA ALA A 33 0.87 8.34 -7.92
C ALA A 33 1.41 8.34 -6.48
N ARG A 34 2.56 8.98 -6.22
CA ARG A 34 3.10 9.15 -4.86
C ARG A 34 2.18 9.99 -3.97
N ALA A 35 1.66 11.10 -4.49
CA ALA A 35 0.73 11.94 -3.75
C ALA A 35 -0.58 11.20 -3.44
N GLU A 36 -1.16 10.52 -4.43
CA GLU A 36 -2.37 9.71 -4.25
C GLU A 36 -2.16 8.59 -3.23
N LEU A 37 -1.09 7.80 -3.37
CA LEU A 37 -0.78 6.72 -2.43
C LEU A 37 -0.65 7.24 -0.99
N PHE A 38 0.03 8.37 -0.79
CA PHE A 38 0.16 8.98 0.53
C PHE A 38 -1.20 9.45 1.07
N LEU A 39 -1.93 10.25 0.30
CA LEU A 39 -3.20 10.84 0.74
C LEU A 39 -4.29 9.79 0.97
N PHE A 40 -4.46 8.81 0.08
CA PHE A 40 -5.47 7.77 0.26
C PHE A 40 -5.12 6.87 1.43
N THR A 41 -3.87 6.43 1.56
CA THR A 41 -3.45 5.52 2.62
C THR A 41 -3.56 6.19 3.99
N THR A 42 -3.08 7.43 4.13
CA THR A 42 -3.14 8.16 5.40
C THR A 42 -4.58 8.46 5.80
N ASN A 43 -5.44 8.89 4.86
CA ASN A 43 -6.86 9.12 5.15
C ASN A 43 -7.59 7.82 5.51
N LEU A 44 -7.28 6.70 4.85
CA LEU A 44 -7.85 5.39 5.19
C LEU A 44 -7.55 5.03 6.66
N PHE A 45 -6.31 5.17 7.11
CA PHE A 45 -5.92 4.85 8.48
C PHE A 45 -6.32 5.92 9.51
N TYR A 46 -6.51 7.16 9.07
CA TYR A 46 -7.07 8.22 9.91
C TYR A 46 -8.54 7.96 10.22
N LEU A 47 -9.33 7.59 9.20
CA LEU A 47 -10.78 7.40 9.31
C LEU A 47 -11.19 6.04 9.84
N LEU A 48 -10.42 4.98 9.60
CA LEU A 48 -10.75 3.63 10.03
C LEU A 48 -10.01 3.28 11.32
N SER A 49 -10.71 2.67 12.27
CA SER A 49 -10.11 2.11 13.48
C SER A 49 -9.58 0.70 13.24
N LYS A 50 -10.18 -0.04 12.30
CA LYS A 50 -9.83 -1.43 12.03
C LYS A 50 -10.18 -1.85 10.61
N ILE A 51 -9.26 -2.61 10.00
CA ILE A 51 -9.46 -3.35 8.75
C ILE A 51 -9.13 -4.81 9.07
N SER A 52 -10.03 -5.74 8.80
CA SER A 52 -9.85 -7.16 9.16
C SER A 52 -10.46 -8.11 8.14
N ALA A 53 -10.05 -9.37 8.18
CA ALA A 53 -10.67 -10.43 7.39
C ALA A 53 -12.16 -10.56 7.77
N VAL A 54 -13.01 -10.91 6.79
CA VAL A 54 -14.44 -11.16 7.04
C VAL A 54 -14.62 -12.30 8.04
N ASP A 55 -13.85 -13.38 7.85
CA ASP A 55 -13.70 -14.48 8.80
C ASP A 55 -12.26 -14.48 9.35
N PRO A 56 -12.06 -14.25 10.66
CA PRO A 56 -10.73 -14.28 11.28
C PRO A 56 -9.98 -15.62 11.10
N LYS A 57 -10.70 -16.74 10.94
CA LYS A 57 -10.10 -18.07 10.78
C LYS A 57 -9.69 -18.36 9.33
N LYS A 58 -10.18 -17.56 8.38
CA LYS A 58 -9.94 -17.73 6.94
C LYS A 58 -9.49 -16.40 6.33
N PRO A 59 -8.23 -15.98 6.58
CA PRO A 59 -7.70 -14.76 6.00
C PRO A 59 -7.64 -14.84 4.47
N PRO A 60 -7.65 -13.68 3.78
CA PRO A 60 -7.42 -13.62 2.33
C PRO A 60 -6.12 -14.33 1.93
N SER A 61 -6.12 -14.95 0.75
CA SER A 61 -4.92 -15.56 0.18
C SER A 61 -3.86 -14.51 -0.12
N LEU A 62 -2.59 -14.85 0.10
CA LEU A 62 -1.44 -14.01 -0.28
C LEU A 62 -0.96 -14.29 -1.72
N ASN A 63 -1.63 -15.21 -2.42
CA ASN A 63 -1.37 -15.46 -3.83
C ASN A 63 -1.77 -14.24 -4.67
N LYS A 64 -1.11 -14.09 -5.81
CA LYS A 64 -1.25 -12.93 -6.69
C LYS A 64 -1.81 -13.39 -8.03
N GLU A 65 -2.67 -12.57 -8.61
CA GLU A 65 -3.05 -12.68 -10.01
C GLU A 65 -1.96 -11.99 -10.83
N THR A 66 -1.39 -12.72 -11.79
CA THR A 66 -0.29 -12.24 -12.63
C THR A 66 -0.81 -11.91 -14.01
N GLY A 67 -0.58 -10.68 -14.46
CA GLY A 67 -0.84 -10.21 -15.82
C GLY A 67 0.17 -9.13 -16.22
N PHE A 68 -0.26 -8.12 -16.99
CA PHE A 68 0.55 -6.92 -17.24
C PHE A 68 0.88 -6.16 -15.95
N THR A 69 -0.03 -6.19 -14.98
CA THR A 69 0.18 -5.75 -13.60
C THR A 69 -0.04 -6.93 -12.66
N VAL A 70 0.38 -6.78 -11.40
CA VAL A 70 0.19 -7.79 -10.36
C VAL A 70 -0.88 -7.28 -9.40
N SER A 71 -1.94 -8.06 -9.22
CA SER A 71 -3.04 -7.77 -8.30
C SER A 71 -3.19 -8.86 -7.24
N PRO A 72 -3.76 -8.56 -6.06
CA PRO A 72 -4.19 -9.60 -5.14
C PRO A 72 -5.34 -10.41 -5.74
N MET A 73 -5.46 -11.70 -5.38
CA MET A 73 -6.67 -12.48 -5.64
C MET A 73 -7.89 -11.77 -5.06
N HIS A 74 -9.05 -11.91 -5.68
CA HIS A 74 -10.30 -11.32 -5.17
C HIS A 74 -10.55 -11.66 -3.69
N TYR A 75 -10.77 -10.63 -2.87
CA TYR A 75 -11.07 -10.76 -1.45
C TYR A 75 -12.03 -9.67 -0.97
N SER A 76 -12.64 -9.92 0.18
CA SER A 76 -13.43 -8.93 0.92
C SER A 76 -12.82 -8.73 2.31
N CYS A 77 -13.04 -7.56 2.89
CA CYS A 77 -12.62 -7.23 4.25
C CYS A 77 -13.74 -6.52 5.01
N ARG A 78 -13.68 -6.60 6.34
CA ARG A 78 -14.51 -5.79 7.24
C ARG A 78 -13.74 -4.53 7.60
N VAL A 79 -14.41 -3.39 7.47
CA VAL A 79 -13.90 -2.08 7.87
C VAL A 79 -14.74 -1.52 9.02
N GLU A 80 -14.08 -0.95 10.02
CA GLU A 80 -14.71 -0.26 11.13
C GLU A 80 -14.25 1.20 11.12
N HIS A 81 -15.21 2.12 11.09
CA HIS A 81 -14.91 3.55 11.18
C HIS A 81 -14.47 3.91 12.61
N ARG A 82 -13.46 4.77 12.68
CA ARG A 82 -13.08 5.44 13.93
C ARG A 82 -14.26 6.31 14.35
N LYS A 83 -14.79 6.05 15.55
CA LYS A 83 -15.78 6.94 16.16
C LYS A 83 -15.13 8.31 16.33
N GLN A 84 -15.62 9.30 15.58
CA GLN A 84 -15.36 10.69 15.87
C GLN A 84 -16.24 11.08 17.06
N PHE A 85 -15.70 11.88 17.99
CA PHE A 85 -16.43 12.38 19.16
C PHE A 85 -17.61 13.25 18.75
#